data_AF-A0A3E1KT84-F1
#
_entry.id   AF-A0A3E1KT84-F1
#
_cell.length_a   1.000
_cell.length_b   1.000
_cell.length_c   1.000
_cell.angle_alpha   90.00
_cell.angle_beta   90.00
_cell.angle_gamma   90.00
#
_symmetry.space_group_name_H-M   'P 1'
#
loop_
_entity.id
_entity.type
_entity.pdbx_description
1 polymer ?
#
loop_
_entity_poly.entity_id
_entity_poly.type
_entity_poly.pdbx_seq_one_letter_code
_entity_poly.pdbx_strand_id
1 'polypeptide(L)'
;MSENLSVAEALHQVAQIDGMLDAIQGTAPETVASLGGRDALARRSEMTCIGPVPRLDVATWERMSQEYEGTRANGSVNRGD
;
A
#
# COMPACT_ATOMS: atom_id res chain seq x y z
N MET A 1 18.00 -16.27 -8.89
CA MET A 1 17.69 -16.36 -10.32
C MET A 1 16.97 -15.08 -10.69
N SER A 2 17.53 -14.27 -11.57
CA SER A 2 16.76 -13.21 -12.23
C SER A 2 16.22 -13.83 -13.50
N GLU A 3 14.99 -14.33 -13.45
CA GLU A 3 14.26 -14.66 -14.67
C GLU A 3 13.86 -13.31 -15.27
N ASN A 4 14.39 -13.00 -16.46
CA ASN A 4 13.98 -11.80 -17.17
C ASN A 4 12.52 -11.97 -17.56
N LEU A 5 11.65 -11.10 -17.04
CA LEU A 5 10.25 -11.08 -17.38
C LEU A 5 10.08 -10.77 -18.87
N SER A 6 9.12 -11.43 -19.51
CA SER A 6 8.59 -10.97 -20.78
C SER A 6 7.95 -9.58 -20.61
N VAL A 7 7.79 -8.85 -21.71
CA VAL A 7 7.12 -7.54 -21.69
C VAL A 7 5.71 -7.64 -21.11
N ALA A 8 4.97 -8.71 -21.44
CA ALA A 8 3.63 -8.93 -20.92
C ALA A 8 3.61 -9.13 -19.41
N GLU A 9 4.56 -9.90 -18.87
CA GLU A 9 4.68 -10.13 -17.43
C GLU A 9 5.09 -8.86 -16.69
N ALA A 10 6.03 -8.09 -17.25
CA ALA A 10 6.45 -6.82 -16.67
C ALA A 10 5.29 -5.81 -16.61
N LEU A 11 4.50 -5.69 -17.69
CA LEU A 11 3.33 -4.82 -17.72
C LEU A 11 2.24 -5.27 -16.74
N HIS A 12 2.01 -6.58 -16.63
CA HIS A 12 1.08 -7.12 -15.66
C HIS A 12 1.50 -6.79 -14.23
N GLN A 13 2.79 -6.92 -13.92
CA GLN A 13 3.32 -6.60 -12.60
C GLN A 13 3.22 -5.10 -12.30
N VAL A 14 3.50 -4.23 -13.26
CA VAL A 14 3.31 -2.77 -13.10
C VAL A 14 1.85 -2.44 -12.79
N ALA A 15 0.89 -3.04 -13.50
CA ALA A 15 -0.52 -2.81 -13.23
C ALA A 15 -0.95 -3.25 -11.82
N GLN A 16 -0.42 -4.38 -11.33
CA GLN A 16 -0.64 -4.80 -9.94
C GLN A 16 -0.02 -3.80 -8.95
N ILE A 17 1.15 -3.25 -9.28
CA ILE A 17 1.82 -2.27 -8.43
C ILE A 17 1.02 -0.98 -8.34
N ASP A 18 0.60 -0.44 -9.48
CA ASP A 18 -0.18 0.78 -9.53
C ASP A 18 -1.50 0.64 -8.78
N GLY A 19 -2.24 -0.45 -9.01
CA GLY A 19 -3.53 -0.67 -8.36
C GLY A 19 -3.42 -0.77 -6.83
N MET A 20 -2.38 -1.42 -6.31
CA MET A 20 -2.16 -1.51 -4.87
C MET A 20 -1.73 -0.18 -4.26
N LEU A 21 -0.81 0.55 -4.90
CA LEU A 21 -0.37 1.85 -4.41
C LEU A 21 -1.50 2.88 -4.43
N ASP A 22 -2.39 2.83 -5.42
CA ASP A 22 -3.58 3.68 -5.50
C ASP A 22 -4.57 3.36 -4.38
N ALA A 23 -4.77 2.07 -4.08
CA ALA A 23 -5.60 1.66 -2.95
C ALA A 23 -5.04 2.18 -1.62
N ILE A 24 -3.73 2.05 -1.38
CA ILE A 24 -3.09 2.56 -0.16
C ILE A 24 -3.16 4.09 -0.07
N GLN A 25 -2.90 4.79 -1.18
CA GLN A 25 -3.02 6.25 -1.25
C GLN A 25 -4.46 6.71 -0.98
N GLY A 26 -5.45 5.94 -1.43
CA GLY A 26 -6.87 6.25 -1.22
C GLY A 26 -7.34 6.02 0.22
N THR A 27 -6.72 5.11 0.96
CA THR A 27 -7.10 4.78 2.35
C THR A 27 -6.29 5.52 3.40
N ALA A 28 -5.04 5.89 3.11
CA ALA A 28 -4.15 6.60 4.02
C ALA A 28 -3.36 7.76 3.35
N PRO A 29 -4.05 8.72 2.70
CA PRO A 29 -3.40 9.78 1.93
C PRO A 29 -2.42 10.67 2.71
N GLU A 30 -2.72 11.02 3.96
CA GLU A 30 -1.88 11.85 4.82
C GLU A 30 -0.62 11.11 5.23
N THR A 31 -0.76 9.84 5.63
CA THR A 31 0.39 9.00 5.98
C THR A 31 1.28 8.82 4.75
N VAL A 32 0.73 8.54 3.57
CA VAL A 32 1.53 8.41 2.34
C VAL A 32 2.25 9.73 2.00
N ALA A 33 1.58 10.88 2.13
CA ALA A 33 2.22 12.19 1.94
C ALA A 33 3.41 12.36 2.90
N SER A 34 3.27 11.98 4.18
CA SER A 34 4.34 12.06 5.18
C SER A 34 5.54 11.14 4.88
N LEU A 35 5.32 10.05 4.15
CA LEU A 35 6.39 9.13 3.73
C LEU A 35 7.18 9.64 2.52
N GLY A 36 6.76 10.76 1.92
CA GLY A 36 7.33 11.32 0.69
C GLY A 36 6.52 11.01 -0.57
N GLY A 37 5.25 10.61 -0.42
CA GLY A 37 4.32 10.33 -1.51
C GLY A 37 4.40 8.92 -2.09
N ARG A 38 3.58 8.69 -3.12
CA ARG A 38 3.38 7.40 -3.79
C ARG A 38 4.70 6.75 -4.26
N ASP A 39 5.59 7.52 -4.86
CA ASP A 39 6.88 7.00 -5.34
C ASP A 39 7.82 6.55 -4.22
N ALA A 40 7.79 7.27 -3.09
CA ALA A 40 8.56 6.90 -1.92
C ALA A 40 8.02 5.61 -1.28
N LEU A 41 6.69 5.43 -1.30
CA LEU A 41 6.04 4.20 -0.88
C LEU A 41 6.40 3.03 -1.82
N ALA A 42 6.32 3.24 -3.14
CA ALA A 42 6.65 2.23 -4.15
C ALA A 42 8.07 1.67 -3.98
N ARG A 43 9.06 2.54 -3.74
CA ARG A 43 10.45 2.14 -3.49
C ARG A 43 10.66 1.32 -2.22
N ARG A 44 9.73 1.38 -1.27
CA ARG A 44 9.75 0.62 -0.02
C ARG A 44 8.92 -0.67 -0.13
N SER A 45 8.26 -0.91 -1.25
CA SER A 45 7.39 -2.06 -1.43
C SER A 45 8.12 -3.23 -2.07
N GLU A 46 7.79 -4.43 -1.59
CA GLU A 46 8.27 -5.68 -2.15
C GLU A 46 7.09 -6.48 -2.71
N MET A 47 7.31 -7.11 -3.85
CA MET A 47 6.31 -7.99 -4.46
C MET A 47 6.07 -9.22 -3.59
N THR A 48 4.80 -9.45 -3.25
CA THR A 48 4.34 -10.61 -2.49
C THR A 48 3.26 -11.37 -3.28
N CYS A 49 2.74 -12.46 -2.72
CA CYS A 49 1.65 -13.23 -3.34
C CYS A 49 0.32 -12.44 -3.49
N ILE A 50 0.19 -11.29 -2.83
CA ILE A 50 -1.00 -10.42 -2.90
C ILE A 50 -0.75 -9.09 -3.65
N GLY A 51 0.41 -8.97 -4.32
CA GLY A 51 0.88 -7.72 -4.91
C GLY A 51 1.97 -7.05 -4.06
N PRO A 52 2.40 -5.82 -4.39
CA PRO A 52 3.46 -5.17 -3.63
C PRO A 52 2.97 -4.71 -2.25
N VAL A 53 3.73 -5.03 -1.22
CA VAL A 53 3.42 -4.62 0.16
C VAL A 53 4.55 -3.73 0.66
N PRO A 54 4.26 -2.53 1.19
CA PRO A 54 5.28 -1.63 1.71
C PRO A 54 5.91 -2.20 2.99
N ARG A 55 7.25 -2.22 3.03
CA ARG A 55 8.04 -2.60 4.21
C ARG A 55 8.15 -1.40 5.14
N LEU A 56 7.19 -1.30 6.07
CA LEU A 56 7.07 -0.20 7.03
C LEU A 56 7.25 -0.72 8.45
N ASP A 57 7.66 0.17 9.36
CA ASP A 57 7.64 -0.14 10.78
C ASP A 57 6.21 -0.21 11.33
N VAL A 58 6.07 -0.77 12.53
CA VAL A 58 4.77 -0.98 13.18
C VAL A 58 4.03 0.35 13.38
N ALA A 59 4.73 1.41 13.77
CA ALA A 59 4.13 2.72 14.04
C ALA A 59 3.55 3.37 12.78
N THR A 60 4.19 3.17 11.63
CA THR A 60 3.68 3.66 10.35
C THR A 60 2.47 2.85 9.90
N TRP A 61 2.51 1.52 10.04
CA TRP A 61 1.35 0.66 9.76
C TRP A 61 0.14 1.01 10.62
N GLU A 62 0.37 1.22 11.92
CA GLU A 62 -0.67 1.63 12.85
C GLU A 62 -1.30 2.97 12.43
N ARG A 63 -0.48 3.95 12.03
CA ARG A 63 -0.97 5.25 11.55
C ARG A 63 -1.84 5.13 10.30
N MET A 64 -1.39 4.35 9.31
CA MET A 64 -2.20 4.05 8.11
C MET A 64 -3.52 3.39 8.48
N SER A 65 -3.50 2.45 9.42
CA SER A 65 -4.71 1.77 9.90
C SER A 65 -5.66 2.74 10.61
N GLN A 66 -5.14 3.64 11.45
CA GLN A 66 -5.95 4.64 12.15
C GLN A 66 -6.58 5.64 11.16
N GLU A 67 -5.83 6.06 10.15
CA GLU A 67 -6.31 6.96 9.11
C GLU A 67 -7.42 6.30 8.28
N TYR A 68 -7.20 5.06 7.84
CA TYR A 68 -8.23 4.28 7.15
C TYR A 68 -9.50 4.12 7.99
N GLU A 69 -9.38 3.74 9.25
CA GLU A 69 -10.55 3.58 10.13
C GLU A 69 -11.22 4.93 10.43
N GLY A 70 -10.46 6.01 10.55
CA GLY A 70 -10.99 7.37 10.75
C GLY A 70 -11.79 7.90 9.55
N THR A 71 -11.45 7.47 8.33
CA THR A 71 -12.18 7.86 7.10
C THR A 71 -13.33 6.91 6.75
N ARG A 72 -13.44 5.76 7.42
CA ARG A 72 -14.46 4.76 7.15
C ARG A 72 -15.82 5.22 7.69
N ALA A 73 -16.86 5.12 6.85
CA ALA A 73 -18.22 5.54 7.21
C ALA A 73 -18.78 4.93 8.52
N ASN A 74 -18.24 3.78 8.97
CA ASN A 74 -18.64 3.09 10.20
C ASN A 74 -17.43 2.71 11.10
N GLY A 75 -16.31 3.46 11.07
CA GLY A 75 -15.04 3.08 11.71
C GLY A 75 -15.09 2.81 13.23
N SER A 76 -16.18 3.16 13.92
CA SER A 76 -16.39 2.87 15.33
C SER A 76 -17.17 1.58 15.63
N VAL A 77 -17.80 0.94 14.63
CA VAL A 77 -18.77 -0.16 14.85
C VAL A 77 -18.09 -1.52 15.04
N ASN A 78 -16.87 -1.71 14.51
CA ASN A 78 -16.16 -3.00 14.53
C ASN A 78 -14.98 -3.07 15.52
N ARG A 79 -14.84 -2.09 16.43
CA ARG A 79 -13.94 -2.23 17.58
C ARG A 79 -14.70 -3.01 18.63
N GLY A 80 -14.63 -4.34 18.59
CA GLY A 80 -15.21 -5.17 19.64
C GLY A 80 -14.78 -4.66 21.03
N ASP A 81 -15.72 -4.62 21.98
CA ASP A 81 -15.46 -4.30 23.39
C ASP A 81 -14.50 -5.32 24.03
#